data_AF-A0A429PB57-F1
#
_entry.id   AF-A0A429PB57-F1
#
_cell.length_a   1.000
_cell.length_b   1.000
_cell.length_c   1.000
_cell.angle_alpha   90.00
_cell.angle_beta   90.00
_cell.angle_gamma   90.00
#
_symmetry.space_group_name_H-M   'P 1'
#
loop_
_entity.id
_entity.type
_entity.pdbx_description
1 polymer ?
#
loop_
_entity_poly.entity_id
_entity_poly.type
_entity_poly.pdbx_seq_one_letter_code
_entity_poly.pdbx_strand_id
1 'polypeptide(L)'
;RPPRGTVETRLARLWEQVLGTGPVGADDDFFAAGGHSIDALRLIGRINAAFGERLSVATVMEHPTVARQARALRARRPDGRTDTVVRIRPDGDLPPLFLVHPVGGNVLCYRPLAAALRPGRPVYGLAAPGLTAATPDDTGHAGVPELAAAHVAALRTVRPHGPYHLAGWSLGGLLAYEMAHQLRADGEEVATLALLDTAYPGTTDVPADGTALLEWFHDDLARSAGSDPDDAARAALRAALEAAADTPARLRAVAAALAADGRAPALDADQLARHHAVFRTGLLAAARYRPPVATGPVHFHASTTGAAPHSADRWAERAPDGLVRHDSDADHYALVRPPHVRAVAAALDAALAPAARPAGHRAR
;
A
#
# COMPACT_ATOMS: atom_id res chain seq x y z
N ARG A 1 -8.99 28.92 -2.81
CA ARG A 1 -10.19 29.74 -3.13
C ARG A 1 -11.48 29.10 -2.60
N PRO A 2 -12.64 29.78 -2.51
CA PRO A 2 -13.91 29.13 -2.15
C PRO A 2 -14.35 28.05 -3.17
N PRO A 3 -14.97 26.93 -2.73
CA PRO A 3 -15.61 25.96 -3.60
C PRO A 3 -16.67 26.58 -4.52
N ARG A 4 -16.72 26.14 -5.78
CA ARG A 4 -17.65 26.65 -6.81
C ARG A 4 -18.54 25.54 -7.36
N GLY A 5 -19.83 25.86 -7.47
CA GLY A 5 -20.84 24.94 -7.99
C GLY A 5 -21.13 23.77 -7.04
N THR A 6 -22.09 22.93 -7.43
CA THR A 6 -22.64 21.87 -6.55
C THR A 6 -21.62 20.80 -6.19
N VAL A 7 -20.76 20.40 -7.13
CA VAL A 7 -19.77 19.32 -6.93
C VAL A 7 -18.67 19.74 -5.96
N GLU A 8 -17.99 20.88 -6.18
CA GLU A 8 -16.91 21.33 -5.28
C GLU A 8 -17.46 21.60 -3.88
N THR A 9 -18.63 22.24 -3.75
CA THR A 9 -19.26 22.53 -2.45
C THR A 9 -19.60 21.24 -1.70
N ARG A 10 -20.12 20.22 -2.39
CA ARG A 10 -20.43 18.94 -1.75
C ARG A 10 -19.16 18.18 -1.34
N LEU A 11 -18.12 18.19 -2.18
CA LEU A 11 -16.82 17.59 -1.85
C LEU A 11 -16.16 18.27 -0.66
N ALA A 12 -16.15 19.60 -0.62
CA ALA A 12 -15.60 20.36 0.51
C ALA A 12 -16.28 19.99 1.83
N ARG A 13 -17.62 19.82 1.83
CA ARG A 13 -18.36 19.34 3.01
C ARG A 13 -17.94 17.93 3.43
N LEU A 14 -17.73 17.01 2.47
CA LEU A 14 -17.25 15.66 2.80
C LEU A 14 -15.85 15.68 3.40
N TRP A 15 -14.97 16.55 2.90
CA TRP A 15 -13.65 16.79 3.48
C TRP A 15 -13.76 17.32 4.90
N GLU A 16 -14.56 18.35 5.14
CA GLU A 16 -14.76 18.95 6.47
C GLU A 16 -15.27 17.90 7.47
N GLN A 17 -16.17 17.02 7.05
CA GLN A 17 -16.67 15.91 7.87
C GLN A 17 -15.63 14.81 8.15
N VAL A 18 -14.63 14.63 7.28
CA VAL A 18 -13.58 13.61 7.44
C VAL A 18 -12.43 14.17 8.26
N LEU A 19 -11.98 15.38 7.94
CA LEU A 19 -10.87 16.06 8.60
C LEU A 19 -11.26 16.65 9.95
N GLY A 20 -12.56 16.89 10.18
CA GLY A 20 -13.06 17.58 11.38
C GLY A 20 -12.67 19.06 11.42
N THR A 21 -12.23 19.63 10.30
CA THR A 21 -11.73 21.00 10.17
C THR A 21 -12.40 21.71 8.99
N GLY A 22 -12.57 23.02 9.10
CA GLY A 22 -13.14 23.86 8.05
C GLY A 22 -12.96 25.35 8.34
N PRO A 23 -13.25 26.23 7.37
CA PRO A 23 -13.75 25.92 6.04
C PRO A 23 -12.67 25.35 5.10
N VAL A 24 -13.04 24.39 4.24
CA VAL A 24 -12.13 23.82 3.23
C VAL A 24 -12.27 24.58 1.91
N GLY A 25 -11.15 25.11 1.41
CA GLY A 25 -11.02 25.73 0.10
C GLY A 25 -10.92 24.72 -1.05
N ALA A 26 -11.28 25.16 -2.25
CA ALA A 26 -11.25 24.33 -3.45
C ALA A 26 -9.83 23.90 -3.87
N ASP A 27 -8.82 24.71 -3.53
CA ASP A 27 -7.41 24.49 -3.91
C ASP A 27 -6.59 24.00 -2.72
N ASP A 28 -7.22 23.77 -1.56
CA ASP A 28 -6.55 23.25 -0.38
C ASP A 28 -6.11 21.82 -0.66
N ASP A 29 -4.88 21.49 -0.30
CA ASP A 29 -4.37 20.12 -0.39
C ASP A 29 -4.90 19.30 0.80
N PHE A 30 -5.51 18.15 0.50
CA PHE A 30 -6.18 17.27 1.47
C PHE A 30 -5.31 16.96 2.68
N PHE A 31 -4.03 16.79 2.41
CA PHE A 31 -3.11 16.30 3.39
C PHE A 31 -2.31 17.43 4.03
N ALA A 32 -2.11 18.55 3.34
CA ALA A 32 -1.70 19.79 3.99
C ALA A 32 -2.74 20.26 5.01
N ALA A 33 -4.03 19.96 4.75
CA ALA A 33 -5.14 20.20 5.67
C ALA A 33 -5.22 19.19 6.84
N GLY A 34 -4.21 18.33 7.01
CA GLY A 34 -4.12 17.36 8.10
C GLY A 34 -4.64 15.96 7.76
N GLY A 35 -5.17 15.75 6.55
CA GLY A 35 -5.62 14.43 6.13
C GLY A 35 -4.48 13.42 6.06
N HIS A 36 -4.72 12.22 6.58
CA HIS A 36 -3.78 11.10 6.47
C HIS A 36 -4.34 9.95 5.63
N SER A 37 -3.55 8.90 5.46
CA SER A 37 -3.85 7.74 4.59
C SER A 37 -5.23 7.13 4.88
N ILE A 38 -5.63 7.03 6.15
CA ILE A 38 -6.96 6.50 6.49
C ILE A 38 -8.10 7.51 6.24
N ASP A 39 -7.84 8.81 6.32
CA ASP A 39 -8.82 9.85 5.97
C ASP A 39 -9.06 9.85 4.47
N ALA A 40 -8.03 9.60 3.67
CA ALA A 40 -8.20 9.45 2.23
C ALA A 40 -9.13 8.27 1.91
N LEU A 41 -8.97 7.11 2.57
CA LEU A 41 -9.89 5.97 2.41
C LEU A 41 -11.32 6.31 2.87
N ARG A 42 -11.48 6.98 4.02
CA ARG A 42 -12.78 7.47 4.52
C ARG A 42 -13.46 8.38 3.53
N LEU A 43 -12.69 9.33 3.01
CA LEU A 43 -13.15 10.31 2.05
C LEU A 43 -13.58 9.62 0.75
N ILE A 44 -12.81 8.66 0.25
CA ILE A 44 -13.17 7.88 -0.95
C ILE A 44 -14.49 7.14 -0.72
N GLY A 45 -14.65 6.44 0.40
CA GLY A 45 -15.90 5.75 0.75
C GLY A 45 -17.10 6.70 0.74
N ARG A 46 -16.95 7.87 1.39
CA ARG A 46 -17.99 8.90 1.44
C ARG A 46 -18.29 9.55 0.09
N ILE A 47 -17.28 9.83 -0.74
CA ILE A 47 -17.46 10.38 -2.09
C ILE A 47 -18.22 9.35 -2.94
N ASN A 48 -17.79 8.10 -2.93
CA ASN A 48 -18.41 7.06 -3.74
C ASN A 48 -19.89 6.86 -3.36
N ALA A 49 -20.20 6.83 -2.06
CA ALA A 49 -21.57 6.78 -1.57
C ALA A 49 -22.39 8.03 -1.95
N ALA A 50 -21.79 9.22 -1.85
CA ALA A 50 -22.50 10.49 -2.11
C ALA A 50 -22.79 10.71 -3.60
N PHE A 51 -21.87 10.32 -4.48
CA PHE A 51 -21.94 10.61 -5.91
C PHE A 51 -22.37 9.39 -6.75
N GLY A 52 -22.43 8.18 -6.17
CA GLY A 52 -22.73 6.95 -6.91
C GLY A 52 -21.62 6.54 -7.87
N GLU A 53 -20.40 7.01 -7.62
CA GLU A 53 -19.24 6.87 -8.51
C GLU A 53 -18.19 5.93 -7.89
N ARG A 54 -17.26 5.44 -8.71
CA ARG A 54 -16.15 4.57 -8.29
C ARG A 54 -14.82 5.31 -8.32
N LEU A 55 -14.73 6.38 -7.53
CA LEU A 55 -13.51 7.15 -7.38
C LEU A 55 -12.45 6.28 -6.70
N SER A 56 -11.26 6.21 -7.30
CA SER A 56 -10.19 5.34 -6.85
C SER A 56 -9.25 6.02 -5.85
N VAL A 57 -8.52 5.20 -5.09
CA VAL A 57 -7.38 5.67 -4.27
C VAL A 57 -6.39 6.49 -5.11
N ALA A 58 -6.12 6.03 -6.34
CA ALA A 58 -5.28 6.75 -7.29
C ALA A 58 -5.78 8.17 -7.54
N THR A 59 -7.09 8.35 -7.70
CA THR A 59 -7.67 9.65 -8.02
C THR A 59 -7.50 10.64 -6.88
N VAL A 60 -7.74 10.25 -5.62
CA VAL A 60 -7.52 11.14 -4.45
C VAL A 60 -6.05 11.50 -4.28
N MET A 61 -5.14 10.56 -4.54
CA MET A 61 -3.70 10.80 -4.47
C MET A 61 -3.20 11.74 -5.58
N GLU A 62 -3.64 11.54 -6.82
CA GLU A 62 -3.23 12.32 -7.98
C GLU A 62 -3.87 13.71 -8.04
N HIS A 63 -5.04 13.84 -7.43
CA HIS A 63 -5.85 15.04 -7.44
C HIS A 63 -6.15 15.43 -5.99
N PRO A 64 -5.16 15.89 -5.20
CA PRO A 64 -5.32 16.06 -3.76
C PRO A 64 -6.06 17.34 -3.37
N THR A 65 -6.84 17.95 -4.28
CA THR A 65 -7.60 19.20 -4.00
C THR A 65 -9.06 19.00 -4.40
N VAL A 66 -9.98 19.65 -3.70
CA VAL A 66 -11.42 19.60 -4.01
C VAL A 66 -11.71 19.94 -5.48
N ALA A 67 -11.04 20.95 -6.05
CA ALA A 67 -11.18 21.36 -7.44
C ALA A 67 -10.73 20.25 -8.42
N ARG A 68 -9.59 19.62 -8.15
CA ARG A 68 -9.05 18.55 -9.00
C ARG A 68 -9.88 17.27 -8.87
N GLN A 69 -10.38 16.95 -7.67
CA GLN A 69 -11.32 15.83 -7.47
C GLN A 69 -12.66 16.07 -8.17
N ALA A 70 -13.21 17.28 -8.08
CA ALA A 70 -14.43 17.65 -8.81
C ALA A 70 -14.26 17.52 -10.32
N ARG A 71 -13.09 17.89 -10.84
CA ARG A 71 -12.75 17.69 -12.25
C ARG A 71 -12.66 16.21 -12.60
N ALA A 72 -11.99 15.40 -11.78
CA ALA A 72 -11.87 13.96 -12.01
C ALA A 72 -13.25 13.25 -12.01
N LEU A 73 -14.14 13.62 -11.08
CA LEU A 73 -15.53 13.14 -11.05
C LEU A 73 -16.31 13.49 -12.32
N ARG A 74 -16.12 14.70 -12.85
CA ARG A 74 -16.78 15.13 -14.09
C ARG A 74 -16.19 14.47 -15.34
N ALA A 75 -14.90 14.13 -15.31
CA ALA A 75 -14.13 13.69 -16.46
C ALA A 75 -14.40 12.24 -16.89
N ARG A 76 -15.36 11.51 -16.27
CA ARG A 76 -15.83 10.16 -16.61
C ARG A 76 -14.76 9.31 -17.31
N ARG A 77 -13.97 8.53 -16.56
CA ARG A 77 -13.17 7.46 -17.20
C ARG A 77 -14.16 6.40 -17.74
N PRO A 78 -14.26 6.17 -19.06
CA PRO A 78 -15.27 5.29 -19.63
C PRO A 78 -15.13 3.82 -19.19
N ASP A 79 -13.98 3.44 -18.64
CA ASP A 79 -13.63 2.02 -18.52
C ASP A 79 -13.67 1.47 -17.09
N GLY A 80 -13.88 2.31 -16.06
CA GLY A 80 -13.84 1.86 -14.66
C GLY A 80 -12.51 1.20 -14.22
N ARG A 81 -11.50 1.14 -15.10
CA ARG A 81 -10.16 0.64 -14.81
C ARG A 81 -9.46 1.63 -13.91
N THR A 82 -9.08 1.18 -12.72
CA THR A 82 -8.10 1.90 -11.93
C THR A 82 -6.71 1.60 -12.40
N ASP A 83 -5.87 2.62 -12.35
CA ASP A 83 -4.44 2.45 -12.58
C ASP A 83 -3.87 1.60 -11.44
N THR A 84 -3.46 0.36 -11.77
CA THR A 84 -2.55 -0.44 -10.94
C THR A 84 -1.32 0.38 -10.54
N VAL A 85 -0.97 1.41 -11.33
CA VAL A 85 0.06 2.39 -11.01
C VAL A 85 -0.57 3.68 -10.45
N VAL A 86 -0.26 4.01 -9.21
CA VAL A 86 -0.66 5.26 -8.55
C VAL A 86 0.50 6.24 -8.56
N ARG A 87 0.27 7.46 -9.07
CA ARG A 87 1.29 8.52 -9.05
C ARG A 87 1.29 9.24 -7.69
N ILE A 88 2.06 8.73 -6.73
CA ILE A 88 2.14 9.29 -5.36
C ILE A 88 2.82 10.67 -5.36
N ARG A 89 3.96 10.77 -6.06
CA ARG A 89 4.70 12.02 -6.27
C ARG A 89 5.39 11.92 -7.63
N PRO A 90 4.74 12.26 -8.74
CA PRO A 90 5.25 11.93 -10.08
C PRO A 90 6.34 12.88 -10.60
N ASP A 91 6.50 14.05 -10.00
CA ASP A 91 7.39 15.08 -10.51
C ASP A 91 8.83 14.87 -10.01
N GLY A 92 9.79 15.13 -10.90
CA GLY A 92 11.22 14.97 -10.61
C GLY A 92 12.01 14.42 -11.79
N ASP A 93 13.33 14.56 -11.73
CA ASP A 93 14.30 14.16 -12.75
C ASP A 93 15.18 12.98 -12.29
N LEU A 94 15.13 12.60 -11.02
CA LEU A 94 15.84 11.43 -10.52
C LEU A 94 15.14 10.12 -10.96
N PRO A 95 15.85 8.99 -10.97
CA PRO A 95 15.24 7.69 -11.27
C PRO A 95 14.06 7.37 -10.32
N PRO A 96 12.91 6.92 -10.87
CA PRO A 96 11.69 6.67 -10.10
C PRO A 96 11.83 5.49 -9.14
N LEU A 97 11.21 5.62 -7.96
CA LEU A 97 11.01 4.52 -7.01
C LEU A 97 9.59 3.95 -7.16
N PHE A 98 9.49 2.63 -7.29
CA PHE A 98 8.22 1.90 -7.33
C PHE A 98 7.97 1.17 -6.00
N LEU A 99 6.81 1.42 -5.41
CA LEU A 99 6.40 0.91 -4.09
C LEU A 99 5.22 -0.04 -4.21
N VAL A 100 5.41 -1.32 -3.88
CA VAL A 100 4.39 -2.36 -4.10
C VAL A 100 3.45 -2.48 -2.91
N HIS A 101 2.15 -2.62 -3.14
CA HIS A 101 1.15 -2.64 -2.06
C HIS A 101 1.40 -3.74 -1.00
N PRO A 102 1.10 -3.48 0.29
CA PRO A 102 0.98 -4.50 1.33
C PRO A 102 -0.31 -5.33 1.17
N VAL A 103 -0.60 -6.20 2.14
CA VAL A 103 -1.73 -7.15 2.08
C VAL A 103 -3.10 -6.48 1.89
N GLY A 104 -3.31 -5.28 2.43
CA GLY A 104 -4.53 -4.48 2.21
C GLY A 104 -4.70 -3.90 0.80
N GLY A 105 -3.74 -4.10 -0.12
CA GLY A 105 -3.89 -3.83 -1.55
C GLY A 105 -3.73 -2.37 -2.00
N ASN A 106 -3.85 -1.40 -1.10
CA ASN A 106 -3.69 0.02 -1.41
C ASN A 106 -2.27 0.51 -1.10
N VAL A 107 -1.87 1.64 -1.68
CA VAL A 107 -0.50 2.19 -1.55
C VAL A 107 -0.42 3.44 -0.68
N LEU A 108 -1.48 3.74 0.08
CA LEU A 108 -1.58 4.96 0.86
C LEU A 108 -0.59 4.99 2.03
N CYS A 109 -0.17 3.83 2.52
CA CYS A 109 0.86 3.70 3.56
C CYS A 109 2.19 4.34 3.14
N TYR A 110 2.47 4.48 1.85
CA TYR A 110 3.73 5.02 1.34
C TYR A 110 3.77 6.53 1.24
N ARG A 111 2.68 7.24 1.53
CA ARG A 111 2.65 8.69 1.38
C ARG A 111 3.62 9.41 2.32
N PRO A 112 3.72 9.06 3.62
CA PRO A 112 4.74 9.64 4.50
C PRO A 112 6.16 9.35 4.02
N LEU A 113 6.41 8.16 3.47
CA LEU A 113 7.70 7.79 2.89
C LEU A 113 8.02 8.66 1.68
N ALA A 114 7.09 8.78 0.74
CA ALA A 114 7.24 9.64 -0.43
C ALA A 114 7.50 11.09 -0.04
N ALA A 115 6.88 11.60 1.02
CA ALA A 115 7.13 12.97 1.51
C ALA A 115 8.52 13.12 2.14
N ALA A 116 9.05 12.08 2.80
CA ALA A 116 10.34 12.11 3.49
C ALA A 116 11.54 11.85 2.56
N LEU A 117 11.34 11.20 1.42
CA LEU A 117 12.38 10.97 0.41
C LEU A 117 12.84 12.28 -0.24
N ARG A 118 14.11 12.31 -0.67
CA ARG A 118 14.76 13.40 -1.41
C ARG A 118 13.81 14.03 -2.43
N PRO A 119 13.70 15.38 -2.45
CA PRO A 119 12.96 16.09 -3.48
C PRO A 119 13.48 15.79 -4.88
N GLY A 120 12.60 15.78 -5.88
CA GLY A 120 12.97 15.49 -7.27
C GLY A 120 13.07 14.00 -7.62
N ARG A 121 12.76 13.09 -6.67
CA ARG A 121 12.56 11.66 -6.98
C ARG A 121 11.09 11.35 -7.22
N PRO A 122 10.70 10.95 -8.44
CA PRO A 122 9.37 10.44 -8.70
C PRO A 122 9.10 9.16 -7.89
N VAL A 123 7.89 9.06 -7.33
CA VAL A 123 7.43 7.91 -6.54
C VAL A 123 6.10 7.42 -7.08
N TYR A 124 6.06 6.14 -7.43
CA TYR A 124 4.89 5.44 -7.94
C TYR A 124 4.53 4.30 -6.99
N GLY A 125 3.24 4.13 -6.70
CA GLY A 125 2.72 2.98 -5.98
C GLY A 125 2.14 1.95 -6.95
N LEU A 126 2.33 0.66 -6.69
CA LEU A 126 1.68 -0.43 -7.42
C LEU A 126 0.57 -1.03 -6.55
N ALA A 127 -0.68 -0.69 -6.85
CA ALA A 127 -1.88 -1.09 -6.10
C ALA A 127 -2.47 -2.41 -6.64
N ALA A 128 -3.15 -3.16 -5.78
CA ALA A 128 -3.76 -4.43 -6.15
C ALA A 128 -4.90 -4.23 -7.18
N PRO A 129 -4.93 -5.01 -8.27
CA PRO A 129 -5.97 -4.87 -9.31
C PRO A 129 -7.39 -5.20 -8.83
N GLY A 130 -7.53 -6.05 -7.80
CA GLY A 130 -8.84 -6.52 -7.31
C GLY A 130 -9.65 -5.52 -6.48
N LEU A 131 -9.10 -4.36 -6.11
CA LEU A 131 -9.80 -3.40 -5.24
C LEU A 131 -10.97 -2.67 -5.93
N THR A 132 -11.01 -2.69 -7.26
CA THR A 132 -11.90 -1.86 -8.08
C THR A 132 -12.59 -2.61 -9.22
N ALA A 133 -12.19 -3.87 -9.46
CA ALA A 133 -12.86 -4.74 -10.41
C ALA A 133 -14.34 -4.92 -10.02
N ALA A 134 -15.22 -4.94 -11.03
CA ALA A 134 -16.67 -5.05 -10.84
C ALA A 134 -17.12 -6.43 -10.33
N THR A 135 -16.30 -7.46 -10.56
CA THR A 135 -16.52 -8.82 -10.08
C THR A 135 -15.22 -9.33 -9.48
N PRO A 136 -15.25 -9.93 -8.28
CA PRO A 136 -14.11 -10.64 -7.71
C PRO A 136 -14.01 -12.01 -8.38
N ASP A 137 -13.74 -12.06 -9.68
CA ASP A 137 -13.45 -13.32 -10.37
C ASP A 137 -11.96 -13.44 -10.69
N ASP A 138 -11.44 -14.64 -10.44
CA ASP A 138 -10.13 -15.20 -10.77
C ASP A 138 -8.89 -14.86 -9.90
N THR A 139 -8.92 -13.89 -8.97
CA THR A 139 -7.76 -13.65 -8.09
C THR A 139 -7.63 -14.62 -6.91
N GLY A 140 -8.58 -15.54 -6.73
CA GLY A 140 -8.63 -16.46 -5.58
C GLY A 140 -7.47 -17.46 -5.49
N HIS A 141 -6.70 -17.61 -6.57
CA HIS A 141 -5.62 -18.59 -6.68
C HIS A 141 -4.27 -18.02 -7.11
N ALA A 142 -4.16 -16.69 -7.29
CA ALA A 142 -2.91 -16.08 -7.73
C ALA A 142 -1.82 -16.23 -6.65
N GLY A 143 -0.67 -16.77 -7.03
CA GLY A 143 0.52 -16.79 -6.20
C GLY A 143 1.30 -15.48 -6.30
N VAL A 144 2.39 -15.39 -5.55
CA VAL A 144 3.31 -14.24 -5.60
C VAL A 144 3.88 -14.02 -7.01
N PRO A 145 4.31 -15.06 -7.78
CA PRO A 145 4.78 -14.88 -9.15
C PRO A 145 3.76 -14.24 -10.09
N GLU A 146 2.49 -14.68 -10.05
CA GLU A 146 1.44 -14.14 -10.92
C GLU A 146 1.10 -12.69 -10.56
N LEU A 147 1.01 -12.38 -9.25
CA LEU A 147 0.76 -11.02 -8.78
C LEU A 147 1.94 -10.09 -9.14
N ALA A 148 3.18 -10.55 -8.98
CA ALA A 148 4.38 -9.81 -9.36
C ALA A 148 4.44 -9.55 -10.87
N ALA A 149 4.08 -10.53 -11.71
CA ALA A 149 4.05 -10.37 -13.17
C ALA A 149 3.05 -9.29 -13.60
N ALA A 150 1.87 -9.24 -12.98
CA ALA A 150 0.90 -8.18 -13.21
C ALA A 150 1.46 -6.79 -12.84
N HIS A 151 2.22 -6.71 -11.74
CA HIS A 151 2.90 -5.48 -11.31
C HIS A 151 4.07 -5.09 -12.21
N VAL A 152 4.84 -6.05 -12.74
CA VAL A 152 5.88 -5.80 -13.75
C VAL A 152 5.27 -5.22 -15.02
N ALA A 153 4.16 -5.80 -15.50
CA ALA A 153 3.44 -5.29 -16.66
C ALA A 153 2.95 -3.85 -16.44
N ALA A 154 2.37 -3.57 -15.27
CA ALA A 154 1.94 -2.22 -14.90
C ALA A 154 3.12 -1.24 -14.81
N LEU A 155 4.21 -1.65 -14.16
CA LEU A 155 5.43 -0.85 -14.01
C LEU A 155 6.01 -0.45 -15.37
N ARG A 156 6.06 -1.40 -16.33
CA ARG A 156 6.58 -1.18 -17.69
C ARG A 156 5.81 -0.13 -18.48
N THR A 157 4.55 0.14 -18.15
CA THR A 157 3.78 1.25 -18.76
C THR A 157 4.32 2.63 -18.39
N VAL A 158 4.99 2.75 -17.24
CA VAL A 158 5.63 3.99 -16.77
C VAL A 158 7.10 4.00 -17.17
N ARG A 159 7.78 2.86 -17.02
CA ARG A 159 9.20 2.73 -17.28
C ARG A 159 9.49 1.43 -18.00
N PRO A 160 9.64 1.45 -19.34
CA PRO A 160 9.81 0.24 -20.13
C PRO A 160 11.11 -0.52 -19.85
N HIS A 161 12.17 0.20 -19.45
CA HIS A 161 13.51 -0.36 -19.19
C HIS A 161 14.13 0.19 -17.90
N GLY A 162 15.01 -0.61 -17.30
CA GLY A 162 15.77 -0.29 -16.10
C GLY A 162 16.78 0.86 -16.26
N PRO A 163 17.61 1.13 -15.23
CA PRO A 163 17.66 0.45 -13.93
C PRO A 163 16.41 0.66 -13.06
N TYR A 164 15.78 -0.42 -12.59
CA TYR A 164 14.63 -0.34 -11.70
C TYR A 164 15.01 -0.14 -10.24
N HIS A 165 14.20 0.64 -9.51
CA HIS A 165 14.28 0.78 -8.06
C HIS A 165 12.94 0.35 -7.45
N LEU A 166 12.98 -0.74 -6.69
CA LEU A 166 11.80 -1.40 -6.14
C LEU A 166 11.88 -1.42 -4.62
N ALA A 167 10.77 -1.13 -3.97
CA ALA A 167 10.62 -1.42 -2.56
C ALA A 167 9.19 -1.83 -2.22
N GLY A 168 9.03 -2.51 -1.09
CA GLY A 168 7.70 -2.87 -0.61
C GLY A 168 7.71 -3.21 0.87
N TRP A 169 6.62 -2.84 1.54
CA TRP A 169 6.35 -3.11 2.94
C TRP A 169 5.47 -4.35 3.07
N SER A 170 5.79 -5.19 4.06
CA SER A 170 5.03 -6.41 4.35
C SER A 170 4.92 -7.30 3.10
N LEU A 171 3.73 -7.77 2.72
CA LEU A 171 3.49 -8.48 1.45
C LEU A 171 4.12 -7.79 0.23
N GLY A 172 4.13 -6.46 0.20
CA GLY A 172 4.71 -5.69 -0.88
C GLY A 172 6.19 -5.99 -1.10
N GLY A 173 6.93 -6.31 -0.04
CA GLY A 173 8.33 -6.72 -0.16
C GLY A 173 8.48 -8.07 -0.86
N LEU A 174 7.59 -9.04 -0.60
CA LEU A 174 7.59 -10.32 -1.31
C LEU A 174 7.34 -10.12 -2.81
N LEU A 175 6.37 -9.26 -3.13
CA LEU A 175 6.05 -8.91 -4.51
C LEU A 175 7.23 -8.18 -5.17
N ALA A 176 7.83 -7.18 -4.50
CA ALA A 176 9.00 -6.47 -5.01
C ALA A 176 10.20 -7.39 -5.25
N TYR A 177 10.42 -8.37 -4.36
CA TYR A 177 11.47 -9.37 -4.49
C TYR A 177 11.27 -10.25 -5.72
N GLU A 178 10.05 -10.77 -5.91
CA GLU A 178 9.70 -11.57 -7.08
C GLU A 178 9.75 -10.74 -8.37
N MET A 179 9.25 -9.50 -8.36
CA MET A 179 9.38 -8.58 -9.49
C MET A 179 10.85 -8.38 -9.88
N ALA A 180 11.74 -8.21 -8.90
CA ALA A 180 13.17 -8.05 -9.16
C ALA A 180 13.76 -9.32 -9.80
N HIS A 181 13.35 -10.51 -9.34
CA HIS A 181 13.75 -11.77 -9.94
C HIS A 181 13.31 -11.87 -11.40
N GLN A 182 12.03 -11.61 -11.70
CA GLN A 182 11.48 -11.66 -13.05
C GLN A 182 12.13 -10.64 -13.99
N LEU A 183 12.31 -9.39 -13.54
CA LEU A 183 12.97 -8.35 -14.33
C LEU A 183 14.41 -8.72 -14.68
N ARG A 184 15.17 -9.26 -13.72
CA ARG A 184 16.56 -9.70 -13.99
C ARG A 184 16.61 -10.92 -14.91
N ALA A 185 15.65 -11.84 -14.79
CA ALA A 185 15.52 -12.95 -15.74
C ALA A 185 15.25 -12.48 -17.17
N ASP A 186 14.51 -11.36 -17.31
CA ASP A 186 14.27 -10.66 -18.58
C ASP A 186 15.47 -9.82 -19.06
N GLY A 187 16.61 -9.86 -18.36
CA GLY A 187 17.83 -9.12 -18.70
C GLY A 187 17.83 -7.65 -18.30
N GLU A 188 16.86 -7.21 -17.50
CA GLU A 188 16.77 -5.84 -17.01
C GLU A 188 17.62 -5.61 -15.76
N GLU A 189 18.15 -4.40 -15.61
CA GLU A 189 18.84 -3.99 -14.40
C GLU A 189 17.85 -3.62 -13.29
N VAL A 190 18.03 -4.19 -12.09
CA VAL A 190 17.35 -3.76 -10.86
C VAL A 190 18.41 -3.24 -9.90
N ALA A 191 18.60 -1.93 -9.90
CA ALA A 191 19.65 -1.23 -9.17
C ALA A 191 19.40 -1.17 -7.66
N THR A 192 18.13 -1.17 -7.23
CA THR A 192 17.78 -1.20 -5.81
C THR A 192 16.58 -2.09 -5.57
N LEU A 193 16.70 -2.98 -4.58
CA LEU A 193 15.60 -3.76 -4.01
C LEU A 193 15.61 -3.56 -2.50
N ALA A 194 14.50 -3.06 -1.95
CA ALA A 194 14.33 -2.91 -0.51
C ALA A 194 13.06 -3.58 0.03
N LEU A 195 13.24 -4.36 1.08
CA LEU A 195 12.21 -5.08 1.82
C LEU A 195 11.95 -4.33 3.12
N LEU A 196 10.76 -3.75 3.28
CA LEU A 196 10.40 -3.01 4.48
C LEU A 196 9.61 -3.96 5.40
N ASP A 197 10.28 -4.42 6.45
CA ASP A 197 9.76 -5.34 7.47
C ASP A 197 8.98 -6.51 6.90
N THR A 198 9.57 -7.12 5.88
CA THR A 198 8.97 -8.21 5.12
C THR A 198 9.23 -9.53 5.82
N ALA A 199 8.20 -10.13 6.40
CA ALA A 199 8.30 -11.47 6.98
C ALA A 199 8.75 -12.48 5.92
N TYR A 200 9.59 -13.44 6.32
CA TYR A 200 9.97 -14.52 5.43
C TYR A 200 8.76 -15.44 5.15
N PRO A 201 8.49 -15.86 3.90
CA PRO A 201 7.33 -16.70 3.57
C PRO A 201 7.25 -18.00 4.36
N GLY A 202 6.02 -18.46 4.62
CA GLY A 202 5.76 -19.73 5.31
C GLY A 202 6.03 -19.73 6.82
N THR A 203 6.21 -18.57 7.45
CA THR A 203 6.29 -18.43 8.93
C THR A 203 4.94 -18.21 9.60
N THR A 204 3.89 -17.95 8.82
CA THR A 204 2.55 -17.63 9.33
C THR A 204 1.57 -18.70 8.91
N ASP A 205 0.95 -19.34 9.89
CA ASP A 205 -0.14 -20.29 9.66
C ASP A 205 -1.44 -19.52 9.40
N VAL A 206 -1.75 -19.32 8.11
CA VAL A 206 -2.96 -18.62 7.68
C VAL A 206 -4.19 -19.45 8.09
N PRO A 207 -5.15 -18.86 8.85
CA PRO A 207 -6.32 -19.60 9.29
C PRO A 207 -7.13 -20.14 8.11
N ALA A 208 -7.52 -21.41 8.20
CA ALA A 208 -8.48 -22.00 7.26
C ALA A 208 -9.92 -21.51 7.55
N ASP A 209 -10.18 -21.08 8.78
CA ASP A 209 -11.46 -20.54 9.21
C ASP A 209 -11.68 -19.11 8.67
N GLY A 210 -12.82 -18.92 8.00
CA GLY A 210 -13.21 -17.63 7.46
C GLY A 210 -13.50 -16.57 8.52
N THR A 211 -13.89 -16.96 9.74
CA THR A 211 -14.11 -16.02 10.85
C THR A 211 -12.78 -15.48 11.37
N ALA A 212 -11.82 -16.35 11.66
CA ALA A 212 -10.47 -15.93 12.05
C ALA A 212 -9.78 -15.03 11.00
N LEU A 213 -9.98 -15.30 9.70
CA LEU A 213 -9.48 -14.42 8.63
C LEU A 213 -10.10 -13.02 8.66
N LEU A 214 -11.39 -12.91 9.01
CA LEU A 214 -12.06 -11.61 9.13
C LEU A 214 -11.59 -10.82 10.35
N GLU A 215 -11.23 -11.49 11.45
CA GLU A 215 -10.59 -10.85 12.60
C GLU A 215 -9.22 -10.28 12.21
N TRP A 216 -8.39 -11.06 11.51
CA TRP A 216 -7.08 -10.58 11.02
C TRP A 216 -7.24 -9.42 10.04
N PHE A 217 -8.23 -9.48 9.17
CA PHE A 217 -8.55 -8.40 8.24
C PHE A 217 -8.99 -7.12 8.96
N HIS A 218 -9.81 -7.23 9.99
CA HIS A 218 -10.18 -6.11 10.85
C HIS A 218 -8.94 -5.48 11.50
N ASP A 219 -8.09 -6.31 12.13
CA ASP A 219 -6.90 -5.83 12.83
C ASP A 219 -5.91 -5.17 11.87
N ASP A 220 -5.71 -5.70 10.66
CA ASP A 220 -4.89 -5.06 9.62
C ASP A 220 -5.43 -3.67 9.26
N LEU A 221 -6.75 -3.53 9.05
CA LEU A 221 -7.37 -2.25 8.73
C LEU A 221 -7.28 -1.25 9.89
N ALA A 222 -7.57 -1.68 11.13
CA ALA A 222 -7.51 -0.84 12.32
C ALA A 222 -6.06 -0.39 12.61
N ARG A 223 -5.11 -1.33 12.57
CA ARG A 223 -3.69 -1.04 12.76
C ARG A 223 -3.14 -0.18 11.65
N SER A 224 -3.54 -0.38 10.40
CA SER A 224 -3.25 0.49 9.25
C SER A 224 -3.87 1.89 9.37
N ALA A 225 -4.96 2.03 10.13
CA ALA A 225 -5.56 3.31 10.50
C ALA A 225 -4.87 4.02 11.67
N GLY A 226 -3.96 3.35 12.38
CA GLY A 226 -3.31 3.89 13.58
C GLY A 226 -4.11 3.67 14.86
N SER A 227 -4.97 2.64 14.88
CA SER A 227 -5.59 2.12 16.09
C SER A 227 -5.07 0.72 16.39
N ASP A 228 -4.92 0.35 17.65
CA ASP A 228 -4.62 -1.03 18.04
C ASP A 228 -5.80 -1.54 18.87
N PRO A 229 -6.65 -2.43 18.31
CA PRO A 229 -7.77 -3.00 19.05
C PRO A 229 -7.28 -3.69 20.32
N ASP A 230 -7.94 -3.46 21.45
CA ASP A 230 -7.66 -4.21 22.68
C ASP A 230 -8.38 -5.57 22.67
N ASP A 231 -8.10 -6.39 23.69
CA ASP A 231 -8.68 -7.74 23.79
C ASP A 231 -10.21 -7.73 23.91
N ALA A 232 -10.78 -6.68 24.51
CA ALA A 232 -12.23 -6.52 24.64
C ALA A 232 -12.87 -6.23 23.27
N ALA A 233 -12.26 -5.35 22.48
CA ALA A 233 -12.68 -5.06 21.11
C ALA A 233 -12.58 -6.30 20.21
N ARG A 234 -11.49 -7.06 20.31
CA ARG A 234 -11.32 -8.33 19.57
C ARG A 234 -12.36 -9.37 19.97
N ALA A 235 -12.63 -9.52 21.26
CA ALA A 235 -13.65 -10.45 21.75
C ALA A 235 -15.07 -10.06 21.30
N ALA A 236 -15.39 -8.76 21.30
CA ALA A 236 -16.66 -8.25 20.82
C ALA A 236 -16.85 -8.49 19.32
N LEU A 237 -15.81 -8.25 18.51
CA LEU A 237 -15.84 -8.56 17.08
C LEU A 237 -16.06 -10.05 16.85
N ARG A 238 -15.30 -10.92 17.54
CA ARG A 238 -15.44 -12.38 17.41
C ARG A 238 -16.87 -12.83 17.68
N ALA A 239 -17.46 -12.39 18.79
CA ALA A 239 -18.85 -12.71 19.12
C ALA A 239 -19.83 -12.25 18.04
N ALA A 240 -19.61 -11.06 17.46
CA ALA A 240 -20.44 -10.56 16.36
C ALA A 240 -20.29 -11.36 15.06
N LEU A 241 -19.08 -11.83 14.74
CA LEU A 241 -18.80 -12.67 13.58
C LEU A 241 -19.39 -14.08 13.73
N GLU A 242 -19.34 -14.65 14.93
CA GLU A 242 -19.92 -15.95 15.26
C GLU A 242 -21.46 -15.93 15.20
N ALA A 243 -22.07 -14.83 15.65
CA ALA A 243 -23.52 -14.64 15.59
C ALA A 243 -24.06 -14.36 14.16
N ALA A 244 -23.19 -13.96 13.24
CA ALA A 244 -23.58 -13.60 11.88
C ALA A 244 -23.85 -14.84 11.01
N ALA A 245 -25.05 -14.87 10.42
CA ALA A 245 -25.56 -16.03 9.67
C ALA A 245 -24.85 -16.29 8.33
N ASP A 246 -24.27 -15.26 7.71
CA ASP A 246 -23.64 -15.35 6.40
C ASP A 246 -22.45 -14.39 6.23
N THR A 247 -21.73 -14.51 5.11
CA THR A 247 -20.57 -13.67 4.83
C THR A 247 -20.92 -12.17 4.75
N PRO A 248 -22.00 -11.75 4.07
CA PRO A 248 -22.44 -10.35 4.09
C PRO A 248 -22.70 -9.80 5.50
N ALA A 249 -23.33 -10.57 6.39
CA ALA A 249 -23.57 -10.20 7.78
C ALA A 249 -22.26 -10.05 8.55
N ARG A 250 -21.29 -10.95 8.33
CA ARG A 250 -19.95 -10.85 8.94
C ARG A 250 -19.20 -9.60 8.47
N LEU A 251 -19.25 -9.26 7.18
CA LEU A 251 -18.66 -8.02 6.67
C LEU A 251 -19.32 -6.77 7.25
N ARG A 252 -20.64 -6.79 7.49
CA ARG A 252 -21.33 -5.71 8.21
C ARG A 252 -20.86 -5.61 9.67
N ALA A 253 -20.58 -6.72 10.34
CA ALA A 253 -20.03 -6.71 11.69
C ALA A 253 -18.62 -6.10 11.73
N VAL A 254 -17.76 -6.45 10.77
CA VAL A 254 -16.44 -5.80 10.60
C VAL A 254 -16.60 -4.29 10.37
N ALA A 255 -17.51 -3.88 9.49
CA ALA A 255 -17.79 -2.47 9.22
C ALA A 255 -18.20 -1.72 10.50
N ALA A 256 -19.09 -2.32 11.31
CA ALA A 256 -19.57 -1.74 12.56
C ALA A 256 -18.44 -1.61 13.59
N ALA A 257 -17.56 -2.61 13.71
CA ALA A 257 -16.42 -2.56 14.62
C ALA A 257 -15.43 -1.45 14.23
N LEU A 258 -15.09 -1.34 12.94
CA LEU A 258 -14.24 -0.27 12.41
C LEU A 258 -14.87 1.11 12.59
N ALA A 259 -16.20 1.22 12.46
CA ALA A 259 -16.92 2.47 12.69
C ALA A 259 -16.90 2.88 14.17
N ALA A 260 -17.01 1.92 15.10
CA ALA A 260 -16.96 2.16 16.54
C ALA A 260 -15.56 2.64 17.01
N ASP A 261 -14.49 2.13 16.38
CA ASP A 261 -13.12 2.59 16.61
C ASP A 261 -12.91 4.06 16.22
N GLY A 262 -13.65 4.57 15.23
CA GLY A 262 -13.63 5.98 14.87
C GLY A 262 -12.32 6.46 14.23
N ARG A 263 -11.32 5.58 14.00
CA ARG A 263 -10.11 5.85 13.19
C ARG A 263 -10.05 5.08 11.88
N ALA A 264 -10.65 3.89 11.81
CA ALA A 264 -10.74 3.08 10.59
C ALA A 264 -11.71 3.64 9.51
N PRO A 265 -11.62 3.23 8.23
CA PRO A 265 -12.38 3.83 7.16
C PRO A 265 -13.84 3.36 7.15
N ALA A 266 -14.76 4.28 6.86
CA ALA A 266 -16.16 3.95 6.61
C ALA A 266 -16.28 3.33 5.21
N LEU A 267 -16.09 2.01 5.15
CA LEU A 267 -16.24 1.21 3.94
C LEU A 267 -17.64 0.59 3.91
N ASP A 268 -18.27 0.59 2.74
CA ASP A 268 -19.49 -0.19 2.53
C ASP A 268 -19.17 -1.70 2.44
N ALA A 269 -20.22 -2.53 2.45
CA ALA A 269 -20.07 -3.99 2.42
C ALA A 269 -19.36 -4.49 1.15
N ASP A 270 -19.57 -3.85 0.00
CA ASP A 270 -18.95 -4.26 -1.27
C ASP A 270 -17.47 -3.88 -1.29
N GLN A 271 -17.13 -2.71 -0.75
CA GLN A 271 -15.76 -2.28 -0.56
C GLN A 271 -15.03 -3.21 0.39
N LEU A 272 -15.63 -3.56 1.53
CA LEU A 272 -15.05 -4.53 2.47
C LEU A 272 -14.88 -5.90 1.84
N ALA A 273 -15.86 -6.37 1.05
CA ALA A 273 -15.75 -7.64 0.34
C ALA A 273 -14.54 -7.66 -0.60
N ARG A 274 -14.32 -6.58 -1.37
CA ARG A 274 -13.16 -6.46 -2.28
C ARG A 274 -11.83 -6.39 -1.52
N HIS A 275 -11.76 -5.57 -0.47
CA HIS A 275 -10.54 -5.47 0.34
C HIS A 275 -10.23 -6.80 1.03
N HIS A 276 -11.24 -7.49 1.58
CA HIS A 276 -11.09 -8.80 2.19
C HIS A 276 -10.64 -9.85 1.17
N ALA A 277 -11.17 -9.83 -0.05
CA ALA A 277 -10.73 -10.73 -1.11
C ALA A 277 -9.25 -10.53 -1.46
N VAL A 278 -8.81 -9.28 -1.63
CA VAL A 278 -7.40 -8.94 -1.88
C VAL A 278 -6.52 -9.36 -0.71
N PHE A 279 -6.95 -9.07 0.52
CA PHE A 279 -6.26 -9.43 1.75
C PHE A 279 -6.05 -10.95 1.84
N ARG A 280 -7.13 -11.72 1.67
CA ARG A 280 -7.09 -13.18 1.69
C ARG A 280 -6.18 -13.76 0.60
N THR A 281 -6.28 -13.26 -0.64
CA THR A 281 -5.40 -13.68 -1.74
C THR A 281 -3.94 -13.43 -1.38
N GLY A 282 -3.61 -12.24 -0.87
CA GLY A 282 -2.24 -11.88 -0.47
C GLY A 282 -1.67 -12.78 0.61
N LEU A 283 -2.44 -13.07 1.66
CA LEU A 283 -2.02 -13.99 2.74
C LEU A 283 -1.76 -15.40 2.23
N LEU A 284 -2.68 -15.96 1.44
CA LEU A 284 -2.56 -17.31 0.91
C LEU A 284 -1.39 -17.43 -0.08
N ALA A 285 -1.18 -16.41 -0.91
CA ALA A 285 -0.05 -16.33 -1.82
C ALA A 285 1.28 -16.30 -1.04
N ALA A 286 1.38 -15.46 0.00
CA ALA A 286 2.58 -15.37 0.84
C ALA A 286 2.89 -16.69 1.57
N ALA A 287 1.89 -17.39 2.09
CA ALA A 287 2.08 -18.64 2.81
C ALA A 287 2.70 -19.75 1.93
N ARG A 288 2.35 -19.76 0.64
CA ARG A 288 2.78 -20.77 -0.33
C ARG A 288 4.07 -20.39 -1.06
N TYR A 289 4.45 -19.12 -1.00
CA TYR A 289 5.60 -18.61 -1.75
C TYR A 289 6.92 -19.22 -1.28
N ARG A 290 7.83 -19.41 -2.24
CA ARG A 290 9.19 -19.91 -2.04
C ARG A 290 10.13 -18.95 -2.77
N PRO A 291 10.78 -18.02 -2.04
CA PRO A 291 11.64 -17.03 -2.67
C PRO A 291 12.78 -17.69 -3.47
N PRO A 292 12.99 -17.30 -4.74
CA PRO A 292 14.19 -17.69 -5.47
C PRO A 292 15.43 -17.05 -4.83
N VAL A 293 16.62 -17.51 -5.19
CA VAL A 293 17.88 -16.85 -4.78
C VAL A 293 17.98 -15.52 -5.54
N ALA A 294 18.17 -14.42 -4.81
CA ALA A 294 18.37 -13.10 -5.39
C ALA A 294 19.75 -12.99 -6.04
N THR A 295 19.82 -12.13 -7.04
CA THR A 295 21.06 -11.64 -7.64
C THR A 295 21.18 -10.15 -7.32
N GLY A 296 22.32 -9.71 -6.79
CA GLY A 296 22.55 -8.35 -6.30
C GLY A 296 22.08 -8.11 -4.85
N PRO A 297 22.52 -6.99 -4.26
CA PRO A 297 22.27 -6.69 -2.85
C PRO A 297 20.80 -6.40 -2.55
N VAL A 298 20.38 -6.74 -1.35
CA VAL A 298 19.02 -6.49 -0.83
C VAL A 298 19.09 -5.61 0.42
N HIS A 299 18.31 -4.53 0.46
CA HIS A 299 18.15 -3.73 1.67
C HIS A 299 16.98 -4.26 2.49
N PHE A 300 17.20 -4.56 3.77
CA PHE A 300 16.17 -5.07 4.67
C PHE A 300 15.99 -4.10 5.83
N HIS A 301 14.80 -3.51 5.95
CA HIS A 301 14.45 -2.67 7.08
C HIS A 301 13.67 -3.51 8.10
N ALA A 302 14.21 -3.67 9.31
CA ALA A 302 13.59 -4.47 10.35
C ALA A 302 12.89 -3.58 11.38
N SER A 303 11.69 -3.98 11.81
CA SER A 303 10.99 -3.41 12.96
C SER A 303 11.25 -4.25 14.21
N THR A 304 10.92 -3.76 15.41
CA THR A 304 11.17 -4.47 16.68
C THR A 304 10.18 -5.61 16.95
N THR A 305 8.98 -5.54 16.38
CA THR A 305 7.89 -6.50 16.67
C THR A 305 7.22 -7.08 15.43
N GLY A 306 7.62 -6.68 14.22
CA GLY A 306 6.92 -7.04 12.99
C GLY A 306 7.43 -8.29 12.29
N ALA A 307 8.53 -8.21 11.54
CA ALA A 307 9.06 -9.40 10.86
C ALA A 307 9.35 -10.51 11.88
N ALA A 308 8.93 -11.75 11.57
CA ALA A 308 9.09 -12.88 12.48
C ALA A 308 10.54 -12.97 12.96
N PRO A 309 10.79 -13.39 14.23
CA PRO A 309 12.14 -13.65 14.72
C PRO A 309 12.88 -14.48 13.67
N HIS A 310 14.08 -14.05 13.25
CA HIS A 310 14.90 -14.68 12.21
C HIS A 310 14.52 -14.40 10.74
N SER A 311 13.56 -13.52 10.44
CA SER A 311 13.24 -13.19 9.03
C SER A 311 14.45 -12.62 8.29
N ALA A 312 15.22 -11.73 8.93
CA ALA A 312 16.42 -11.14 8.33
C ALA A 312 17.47 -12.21 7.98
N ASP A 313 17.68 -13.19 8.86
CA ASP A 313 18.65 -14.27 8.65
C ASP A 313 18.21 -15.16 7.46
N ARG A 314 16.93 -15.51 7.39
CA ARG A 314 16.38 -16.28 6.27
C ARG A 314 16.42 -15.52 4.94
N TRP A 315 16.23 -14.19 4.97
CA TRP A 315 16.42 -13.36 3.77
C TRP A 315 17.88 -13.29 3.36
N ALA A 316 18.82 -13.23 4.32
CA ALA A 316 20.25 -13.22 4.03
C ALA A 316 20.69 -14.52 3.34
N GLU A 317 20.14 -15.68 3.74
CA GLU A 317 20.34 -16.96 3.04
C GLU A 317 19.89 -16.94 1.58
N ARG A 318 18.96 -16.06 1.21
CA ARG A 318 18.45 -15.89 -0.16
C ARG A 318 19.14 -14.75 -0.93
N ALA A 319 19.99 -13.96 -0.29
CA ALA A 319 20.69 -12.82 -0.89
C ALA A 319 22.22 -13.01 -0.76
N PRO A 320 22.83 -13.93 -1.53
CA PRO A 320 24.26 -14.26 -1.42
C PRO A 320 25.18 -13.08 -1.74
N ASP A 321 24.71 -12.13 -2.55
CA ASP A 321 25.45 -10.90 -2.90
C ASP A 321 25.36 -9.82 -1.81
N GLY A 322 24.71 -10.12 -0.69
CA GLY A 322 24.69 -9.30 0.53
C GLY A 322 23.30 -8.78 0.89
N LEU A 323 23.01 -8.81 2.19
CA LEU A 323 21.84 -8.17 2.78
C LEU A 323 22.29 -7.00 3.68
N VAL A 324 21.84 -5.79 3.35
CA VAL A 324 22.10 -4.59 4.15
C VAL A 324 20.94 -4.38 5.10
N ARG A 325 21.18 -4.58 6.40
CA ARG A 325 20.15 -4.49 7.45
C ARG A 325 20.07 -3.08 8.02
N HIS A 326 18.83 -2.59 8.18
CA HIS A 326 18.49 -1.32 8.81
C HIS A 326 17.46 -1.56 9.92
N ASP A 327 17.89 -1.56 11.18
CA ASP A 327 16.98 -1.75 12.31
C ASP A 327 16.27 -0.45 12.69
N SER A 328 15.00 -0.55 13.06
CA SER A 328 14.17 0.57 13.52
C SER A 328 13.44 0.19 14.79
N ASP A 329 13.49 1.06 15.80
CA ASP A 329 12.67 0.94 17.00
C ASP A 329 11.23 1.38 16.71
N ALA A 330 10.50 0.54 15.99
CA ALA A 330 9.12 0.74 15.60
C ALA A 330 8.44 -0.63 15.49
N ASP A 331 7.12 -0.70 15.67
CA ASP A 331 6.37 -1.89 15.26
C ASP A 331 6.20 -1.97 13.73
N HIS A 332 5.65 -3.09 13.26
CA HIS A 332 5.40 -3.37 11.83
C HIS A 332 4.70 -2.22 11.09
N TYR A 333 3.68 -1.61 11.69
CA TYR A 333 2.84 -0.58 11.10
C TYR A 333 3.43 0.82 11.33
N ALA A 334 4.08 1.04 12.47
CA ALA A 334 4.75 2.29 12.81
C ALA A 334 5.93 2.58 11.88
N LEU A 335 6.60 1.55 11.35
CA LEU A 335 7.76 1.69 10.46
C LEU A 335 7.49 2.59 9.24
N VAL A 336 6.30 2.49 8.64
CA VAL A 336 5.91 3.29 7.47
C VAL A 336 5.21 4.60 7.84
N ARG A 337 5.23 4.99 9.13
CA ARG A 337 4.62 6.22 9.65
C ARG A 337 5.64 7.17 10.27
N PRO A 338 5.33 8.48 10.32
CA PRO A 338 6.09 9.40 11.14
C PRO A 338 6.04 9.00 12.63
N PRO A 339 7.15 9.18 13.37
CA PRO A 339 8.44 9.71 12.91
C PRO A 339 9.34 8.66 12.22
N HIS A 340 9.12 7.37 12.46
CA HIS A 340 10.03 6.27 12.07
C HIS A 340 10.33 6.19 10.57
N VAL A 341 9.35 6.49 9.73
CA VAL A 341 9.49 6.49 8.26
C VAL A 341 10.60 7.42 7.75
N ARG A 342 11.02 8.42 8.54
CA ARG A 342 12.14 9.31 8.16
C ARG A 342 13.47 8.56 8.11
N ALA A 343 13.70 7.64 9.05
CA ALA A 343 14.91 6.82 9.04
C ALA A 343 14.91 5.84 7.86
N VAL A 344 13.74 5.25 7.56
CA VAL A 344 13.53 4.42 6.36
C VAL A 344 13.83 5.21 5.08
N ALA A 345 13.31 6.43 4.96
CA ALA A 345 13.55 7.30 3.81
C ALA A 345 15.03 7.65 3.65
N ALA A 346 15.73 7.99 4.74
CA ALA A 346 17.16 8.32 4.69
C ALA A 346 18.02 7.13 4.23
N ALA A 347 17.75 5.93 4.73
CA ALA A 347 18.44 4.71 4.31
C ALA A 347 18.12 4.34 2.84
N LEU A 348 16.86 4.51 2.40
CA LEU A 348 16.50 4.33 1.00
C LEU A 348 17.19 5.36 0.10
N ASP A 349 17.24 6.64 0.46
CA ASP A 349 17.94 7.65 -0.34
C ASP A 349 19.44 7.35 -0.49
N ALA A 350 20.07 6.77 0.53
CA ALA A 350 21.45 6.29 0.45
C ALA A 350 21.59 5.11 -0.51
N ALA A 351 20.67 4.14 -0.45
CA ALA A 351 20.64 2.97 -1.35
C ALA A 351 20.32 3.34 -2.81
N LEU A 352 19.54 4.40 -3.00
CA LEU A 352 19.11 4.91 -4.31
C LEU A 352 20.07 5.92 -4.92
N ALA A 353 21.18 6.24 -4.24
CA ALA A 353 22.24 7.06 -4.79
C ALA A 353 23.00 6.25 -5.86
N PRO A 354 23.46 6.87 -6.97
CA PRO A 354 24.30 6.17 -7.93
C PRO A 354 25.53 5.63 -7.20
N ALA A 355 25.83 4.33 -7.35
CA ALA A 355 27.12 3.80 -6.92
C ALA A 355 28.23 4.64 -7.56
N ALA A 356 29.13 5.20 -6.74
CA ALA A 356 30.26 5.96 -7.26
C ALA A 356 31.01 5.05 -8.24
N ARG A 357 31.02 5.39 -9.54
CA ARG A 357 31.81 4.66 -10.53
C ARG A 357 33.25 4.61 -10.03
N PRO A 358 33.90 3.44 -9.92
CA PRO A 358 35.31 3.40 -9.61
C PRO A 358 36.03 4.23 -10.67
N ALA A 359 36.86 5.18 -10.22
CA ALA A 359 37.58 6.09 -11.08
C ALA A 359 38.31 5.28 -12.16
N GLY A 360 37.83 5.39 -13.39
CA GLY A 360 38.37 4.67 -14.53
C GLY A 360 39.88 4.88 -14.58
N HIS A 361 40.60 3.75 -14.55
CA HIS A 361 42.02 3.67 -14.81
C HIS A 361 42.29 4.42 -16.13
N ARG A 362 42.87 5.61 -16.04
CA ARG A 362 43.42 6.30 -17.21
C ARG A 362 44.64 5.47 -17.66
N ALA A 363 44.41 4.56 -18.60
CA ALA A 363 45.50 4.00 -19.37
C ALA A 363 46.18 5.17 -20.10
N ARG A 364 47.49 5.30 -19.85
CA ARG A 364 48.39 6.21 -20.54
C ARG A 364 48.67 5.73 -21.95
#